data_AF-L9XHJ1-F1
#
_entry.id   AF-L9XHJ1-F1
#
_cell.length_a   1.000
_cell.length_b   1.000
_cell.length_c   1.000
_cell.angle_alpha   90.00
_cell.angle_beta   90.00
_cell.angle_gamma   90.00
#
_symmetry.space_group_name_H-M   'P 1'
#
loop_
_entity.id
_entity.type
_entity.pdbx_description
1 polymer ?
#
loop_
_entity_poly.entity_id
_entity_poly.type
_entity_poly.pdbx_seq_one_letter_code
_entity_poly.pdbx_strand_id
1 'polypeptide(L)'
;MSDAATRYAEGDEVATSDGRGVVAAVLTGDVEFPQGGGEDDYADVSASDDQPAYVVGLEAVGSAIYRASALESSDLKDDDATRETDGEAETEVVDEDVDGLDGLPEGWDRDSVLEYWSSIGGTWEACVDDLADDEEFSEERAKEHCSAMKDEVVRTERWRNRF
;
A
#
# COMPACT_ATOMS: atom_id res chain seq x y z
N MET A 1 0.75 -5.09 27.06
CA MET A 1 1.46 -5.75 25.96
C MET A 1 2.26 -4.65 25.31
N SER A 2 3.57 -4.83 25.15
CA SER A 2 4.40 -3.80 24.56
C SER A 2 4.07 -3.79 23.07
N ASP A 3 3.45 -2.71 22.60
CA ASP A 3 3.47 -2.36 21.18
C ASP A 3 4.93 -2.38 20.75
N ALA A 4 5.33 -3.34 19.92
CA ALA A 4 6.61 -3.24 19.25
C ALA A 4 6.45 -2.08 18.28
N ALA A 5 6.99 -0.91 18.65
CA ALA A 5 6.90 0.28 17.83
C ALA A 5 7.54 -0.03 16.47
N THR A 6 6.72 -0.22 15.45
CA THR A 6 7.17 -0.42 14.08
C THR A 6 7.87 0.85 13.62
N ARG A 7 8.89 0.71 12.76
CA ARG A 7 9.66 1.87 12.31
C ARG A 7 8.85 2.80 11.40
N TYR A 8 7.95 2.19 10.63
CA TYR A 8 7.00 2.85 9.75
C TYR A 8 5.58 2.41 10.10
N ALA A 9 4.60 3.23 9.75
CA ALA A 9 3.17 3.00 9.90
C ALA A 9 2.49 2.99 8.53
N GLU A 10 1.24 2.52 8.48
CA GLU A 10 0.41 2.66 7.28
C GLU A 10 0.22 4.14 6.94
N GLY A 11 0.24 4.45 5.65
CA GLY A 11 0.19 5.82 5.14
C GLY A 11 1.54 6.53 5.09
N ASP A 12 2.61 5.98 5.70
CA ASP A 12 3.93 6.60 5.60
C ASP A 12 4.45 6.60 4.15
N GLU A 13 4.90 7.76 3.70
CA GLU A 13 5.60 7.92 2.42
C GLU A 13 7.06 7.47 2.58
N VAL A 14 7.48 6.57 1.69
CA VAL A 14 8.80 5.92 1.76
C VAL A 14 9.44 5.83 0.38
N ALA A 15 10.77 5.75 0.37
CA ALA A 15 11.54 5.38 -0.79
C ALA A 15 12.08 3.94 -0.65
N THR A 16 12.13 3.22 -1.77
CA THR A 16 12.61 1.84 -1.90
C THR A 16 13.56 1.73 -3.10
N SER A 17 14.16 0.57 -3.33
CA SER A 17 14.96 0.30 -4.54
C SER A 17 14.14 0.31 -5.84
N ASP A 18 12.83 0.13 -5.78
CA ASP A 18 11.91 0.14 -6.94
C ASP A 18 11.20 1.50 -7.12
N GLY A 19 11.57 2.50 -6.32
CA GLY A 19 11.04 3.86 -6.37
C GLY A 19 10.34 4.29 -5.07
N ARG A 20 9.62 5.39 -5.13
CA ARG A 20 8.85 5.91 -3.99
C ARG A 20 7.51 5.22 -3.88
N GLY A 21 6.89 5.27 -2.71
CA GLY A 21 5.57 4.72 -2.49
C GLY A 21 5.02 5.04 -1.11
N VAL A 22 3.89 4.41 -0.80
CA VAL A 22 3.19 4.53 0.48
C VAL A 22 3.08 3.16 1.13
N VAL A 23 3.36 3.08 2.43
CA VAL A 23 3.12 1.88 3.21
C VAL A 23 1.62 1.59 3.27
N ALA A 24 1.18 0.54 2.59
CA ALA A 24 -0.23 0.16 2.45
C ALA A 24 -0.67 -0.87 3.51
N ALA A 25 0.28 -1.59 4.12
CA ALA A 25 0.04 -2.49 5.23
C ALA A 25 1.32 -2.75 6.03
N VAL A 26 1.16 -2.94 7.34
CA VAL A 26 2.24 -3.38 8.24
C VAL A 26 1.92 -4.78 8.75
N LEU A 27 2.79 -5.74 8.44
CA LEU A 27 2.60 -7.15 8.73
C LEU A 27 3.46 -7.56 9.92
N THR A 28 2.83 -8.09 10.96
CA THR A 28 3.49 -8.64 12.16
C THR A 28 3.29 -10.15 12.33
N GLY A 29 2.85 -10.83 11.28
CA GLY A 29 2.73 -12.28 11.20
C GLY A 29 3.06 -12.77 9.80
N ASP A 30 3.38 -14.06 9.68
CA ASP A 30 3.66 -14.70 8.39
C ASP A 30 2.49 -14.48 7.40
N VAL A 31 2.82 -14.11 6.17
CA VAL A 31 1.86 -13.86 5.09
C VAL A 31 2.29 -14.57 3.82
N GLU A 32 1.32 -14.86 2.96
CA GLU A 32 1.55 -15.25 1.56
C GLU A 32 1.14 -14.06 0.68
N PHE A 33 2.12 -13.46 0.00
CA PHE A 33 1.90 -12.28 -0.84
C PHE A 33 1.83 -12.65 -2.32
N PRO A 34 0.86 -12.12 -3.10
CA PRO A 34 0.73 -12.43 -4.53
C PRO A 34 2.03 -12.23 -5.31
N GLN A 35 2.26 -12.98 -6.37
CA GLN A 35 3.37 -12.80 -7.32
C GLN A 35 2.85 -12.69 -8.76
N GLY A 36 3.70 -12.19 -9.67
CA GLY A 36 3.35 -11.96 -11.08
C GLY A 36 3.14 -13.23 -11.93
N GLY A 37 3.32 -14.43 -11.37
CA GLY A 37 3.26 -15.70 -12.10
C GLY A 37 1.86 -16.30 -12.28
N GLY A 38 0.80 -15.69 -11.73
CA GLY A 38 -0.60 -16.10 -11.95
C GLY A 38 -1.48 -16.06 -10.70
N GLU A 39 -2.77 -16.40 -10.86
CA GLU A 39 -3.83 -16.29 -9.84
C GLU A 39 -3.52 -17.01 -8.50
N ASP A 40 -2.73 -18.09 -8.56
CA ASP A 40 -2.35 -18.91 -7.42
C ASP A 40 -0.86 -18.81 -7.05
N ASP A 41 -0.13 -17.84 -7.61
CA ASP A 41 1.30 -17.65 -7.31
C ASP A 41 1.48 -16.70 -6.13
N TYR A 42 2.17 -17.19 -5.09
CA TYR A 42 2.38 -16.50 -3.82
C TYR A 42 3.79 -16.74 -3.30
N ALA A 43 4.37 -15.71 -2.67
CA ALA A 43 5.60 -15.81 -1.91
C ALA A 43 5.30 -15.80 -0.40
N ASP A 44 5.84 -16.79 0.32
CA ASP A 44 5.83 -16.81 1.78
C ASP A 44 6.78 -15.73 2.32
N VAL A 45 6.26 -14.81 3.13
CA VAL A 45 7.05 -13.79 3.82
C VAL A 45 6.87 -13.95 5.32
N SER A 46 7.98 -14.19 6.02
CA SER A 46 7.98 -14.24 7.48
C SER A 46 7.98 -12.84 8.08
N ALA A 47 7.07 -12.59 9.01
CA ALA A 47 7.02 -11.35 9.77
C ALA A 47 6.62 -11.61 11.23
N SER A 48 7.05 -10.71 12.10
CA SER A 48 6.73 -10.76 13.53
C SER A 48 6.69 -9.34 14.10
N ASP A 49 6.19 -9.16 15.32
CA ASP A 49 6.24 -7.86 16.01
C ASP A 49 7.68 -7.31 16.11
N ASP A 50 8.69 -8.18 16.30
CA ASP A 50 10.10 -7.79 16.38
C ASP A 50 10.76 -7.57 14.99
N GLN A 51 10.15 -8.14 13.94
CA GLN A 51 10.64 -8.05 12.57
C GLN A 51 9.45 -7.90 11.60
N PRO A 52 8.80 -6.73 11.59
CA PRO A 52 7.67 -6.48 10.72
C PRO A 52 8.09 -6.48 9.24
N ALA A 53 7.12 -6.71 8.37
CA ALA A 53 7.25 -6.53 6.93
C ALA A 53 6.24 -5.47 6.45
N TYR A 54 6.60 -4.75 5.39
CA TYR A 54 5.86 -3.56 4.95
C TYR A 54 5.44 -3.73 3.50
N VAL A 55 4.14 -3.76 3.24
CA VAL A 55 3.61 -3.71 1.86
C VAL A 55 3.68 -2.25 1.42
N VAL A 56 4.38 -1.96 0.33
CA VAL A 56 4.51 -0.60 -0.21
C VAL A 56 3.88 -0.54 -1.59
N GLY A 57 2.88 0.32 -1.76
CA GLY A 57 2.31 0.69 -3.06
C GLY A 57 3.21 1.73 -3.73
N LEU A 58 3.83 1.36 -4.84
CA LEU A 58 4.86 2.16 -5.51
C LEU A 58 4.24 3.21 -6.44
N GLU A 59 4.74 4.45 -6.42
CA GLU A 59 4.31 5.55 -7.29
C GLU A 59 4.39 5.17 -8.77
N ALA A 60 5.51 4.58 -9.20
CA ALA A 60 5.73 4.21 -10.60
C ALA A 60 4.71 3.16 -11.08
N VAL A 61 4.66 2.01 -10.40
CA VAL A 61 3.68 0.96 -10.63
C VAL A 61 3.83 -0.16 -9.59
N GLY A 62 2.71 -0.78 -9.23
CA GLY A 62 2.71 -2.04 -8.48
C GLY A 62 2.87 -1.90 -6.96
N SER A 63 3.04 -3.04 -6.30
CA SER A 63 3.42 -3.09 -4.88
C SER A 63 4.35 -4.26 -4.59
N ALA A 64 5.15 -4.13 -3.53
CA ALA A 64 6.02 -5.20 -3.05
C ALA A 64 6.19 -5.13 -1.52
N ILE A 65 6.69 -6.21 -0.93
CA ILE A 65 7.01 -6.26 0.50
C ILE A 65 8.46 -5.91 0.74
N TYR A 66 8.71 -5.07 1.75
CA TYR A 66 10.04 -4.64 2.16
C TYR A 66 10.27 -4.83 3.65
N ARG A 67 11.55 -4.79 4.03
CA ARG A 67 11.98 -4.64 5.42
C ARG A 67 12.20 -3.17 5.76
N ALA A 68 12.07 -2.82 7.03
CA ALA A 68 12.40 -1.48 7.52
C ALA A 68 13.83 -1.00 7.17
N SER A 69 14.78 -1.92 6.95
CA SER A 69 16.15 -1.60 6.52
C SER A 69 16.27 -1.24 5.04
N ALA A 70 15.30 -1.64 4.22
CA ALA A 70 15.22 -1.33 2.80
C ALA A 70 14.39 -0.07 2.51
N LEU A 71 13.79 0.53 3.54
CA LEU A 71 12.95 1.72 3.42
C LEU A 71 13.63 2.93 4.03
N GLU A 72 13.45 4.08 3.38
CA GLU A 72 13.76 5.40 3.93
C GLU A 72 12.51 6.28 3.89
N SER A 73 12.29 7.10 4.92
CA SER A 73 11.21 8.08 4.91
C SER A 73 11.46 9.10 3.79
N SER A 74 10.42 9.38 3.01
CA SER A 74 10.46 10.25 1.85
C SER A 74 9.19 11.11 1.79
N ASP A 75 9.19 12.13 0.96
CA ASP A 75 7.99 12.86 0.55
C ASP A 75 7.75 12.63 -0.96
N LEU A 76 6.54 12.24 -1.35
CA LEU A 76 6.13 12.04 -2.76
C LEU A 76 6.18 13.36 -3.54
N LYS A 77 5.93 14.48 -2.84
CA LYS A 77 5.95 15.84 -3.40
C LYS A 77 7.35 16.42 -3.63
N ASP A 78 8.39 15.75 -3.16
CA ASP A 78 9.76 16.24 -3.32
C ASP A 78 10.38 15.66 -4.61
N ASP A 79 10.29 16.40 -5.71
CA ASP A 79 10.90 16.05 -7.01
C ASP A 79 12.44 15.86 -6.96
N ASP A 80 13.12 16.32 -5.90
CA ASP A 80 14.56 16.19 -5.70
C ASP A 80 14.92 14.94 -4.86
N ALA A 81 13.94 14.26 -4.26
CA ALA A 81 14.10 13.03 -3.50
C ALA A 81 14.28 11.80 -4.43
N THR A 82 15.30 11.83 -5.28
CA THR A 82 15.80 10.64 -5.97
C THR A 82 16.67 9.84 -5.00
N ARG A 83 16.04 9.05 -4.14
CA ARG A 83 16.77 8.07 -3.33
C ARG A 83 16.09 6.72 -3.43
N GLU A 84 16.29 6.07 -4.58
CA GLU A 84 16.26 4.63 -4.57
C GLU A 84 17.19 4.13 -3.46
N THR A 85 16.67 3.26 -2.60
CA THR A 85 17.47 2.70 -1.51
C THR A 85 18.31 1.53 -2.03
N ASP A 86 19.38 1.16 -1.33
CA ASP A 86 20.16 -0.04 -1.66
C ASP A 86 19.48 -1.35 -1.21
N GLY A 87 18.29 -1.29 -0.61
CA GLY A 87 17.62 -2.44 -0.02
C GLY A 87 16.65 -3.12 -0.98
N GLU A 88 16.78 -4.44 -1.13
CA GLU A 88 15.93 -5.25 -2.02
C GLU A 88 14.55 -5.52 -1.40
N ALA A 89 13.55 -5.66 -2.26
CA ALA A 89 12.24 -6.18 -1.88
C ALA A 89 12.32 -7.66 -1.48
N GLU A 90 11.46 -8.08 -0.55
CA GLU A 90 11.28 -9.49 -0.16
C GLU A 90 10.47 -10.26 -1.20
N THR A 91 9.77 -9.56 -2.09
CA THR A 91 8.89 -10.11 -3.13
C THR A 91 9.12 -9.41 -4.47
N GLU A 92 8.68 -10.02 -5.56
CA GLU A 92 8.58 -9.30 -6.84
C GLU A 92 7.55 -8.15 -6.74
N VAL A 93 7.70 -7.15 -7.61
CA VAL A 93 6.68 -6.10 -7.78
C VAL A 93 5.45 -6.72 -8.44
N VAL A 94 4.34 -6.66 -7.71
CA VAL A 94 3.01 -7.07 -8.18
C VAL A 94 2.36 -5.90 -8.88
N ASP A 95 2.11 -6.06 -10.17
CA ASP A 95 1.30 -5.14 -10.97
C ASP A 95 0.27 -5.95 -11.73
N GLU A 96 -0.79 -6.37 -11.05
CA GLU A 96 -1.93 -6.97 -11.72
C GLU A 96 -2.72 -5.86 -12.43
N ASP A 97 -3.30 -6.20 -13.58
CA ASP A 97 -4.17 -5.30 -14.35
C ASP A 97 -5.51 -5.14 -13.60
N VAL A 98 -5.48 -4.39 -12.50
CA VAL A 98 -6.65 -4.06 -11.69
C VAL A 98 -7.21 -2.71 -12.13
N ASP A 99 -8.52 -2.70 -12.35
CA ASP A 99 -9.26 -1.51 -12.77
C ASP A 99 -9.65 -0.63 -11.55
N GLY A 100 -8.71 -0.40 -10.62
CA GLY A 100 -8.98 0.37 -9.40
C GLY A 100 -9.41 1.81 -9.70
N LEU A 101 -8.77 2.44 -10.70
CA LEU A 101 -9.11 3.79 -11.15
C LEU A 101 -10.50 3.89 -11.80
N ASP A 102 -11.01 2.83 -12.44
CA ASP A 102 -12.35 2.83 -13.06
C ASP A 102 -13.47 2.91 -12.01
N GLY A 103 -13.18 2.48 -10.77
CA GLY A 103 -14.06 2.63 -9.62
C GLY A 103 -14.07 4.04 -9.01
N LEU A 104 -13.16 4.92 -9.45
CA LEU A 104 -13.02 6.28 -8.93
C LEU A 104 -13.64 7.33 -9.87
N PRO A 105 -13.99 8.53 -9.35
CA PRO A 105 -14.45 9.64 -10.18
C PRO A 105 -13.45 10.01 -11.28
N GLU A 106 -13.96 10.60 -12.38
CA GLU A 106 -13.10 11.10 -13.45
C GLU A 106 -12.06 12.10 -12.92
N GLY A 107 -10.79 11.89 -13.30
CA GLY A 107 -9.68 12.77 -12.94
C GLY A 107 -8.78 12.25 -11.82
N TRP A 108 -9.10 11.10 -11.21
CA TRP A 108 -8.17 10.39 -10.33
C TRP A 108 -7.10 9.66 -11.14
N ASP A 109 -5.85 9.81 -10.70
CA ASP A 109 -4.70 9.04 -11.17
C ASP A 109 -4.00 8.40 -9.96
N ARG A 110 -3.01 7.54 -10.24
CA ARG A 110 -2.28 6.80 -9.22
C ARG A 110 -1.64 7.71 -8.17
N ASP A 111 -1.02 8.81 -8.61
CA ASP A 111 -0.36 9.77 -7.73
C ASP A 111 -1.39 10.41 -6.77
N SER A 112 -2.54 10.80 -7.31
CA SER A 112 -3.66 11.34 -6.52
C SER A 112 -4.19 10.31 -5.51
N VAL A 113 -4.29 9.04 -5.90
CA VAL A 113 -4.70 7.95 -5.00
C VAL A 113 -3.68 7.78 -3.87
N LEU A 114 -2.39 7.69 -4.18
CA LEU A 114 -1.35 7.49 -3.16
C LEU A 114 -1.23 8.68 -2.21
N GLU A 115 -1.30 9.91 -2.72
CA GLU A 115 -1.30 11.12 -1.91
C GLU A 115 -2.51 11.15 -0.96
N TYR A 116 -3.71 10.91 -1.50
CA TYR A 116 -4.91 10.87 -0.67
C TYR A 116 -4.82 9.77 0.38
N TRP A 117 -4.47 8.54 -0.03
CA TRP A 117 -4.32 7.38 0.84
C TRP A 117 -3.34 7.64 1.99
N SER A 118 -2.17 8.22 1.69
CA SER A 118 -1.23 8.65 2.72
C SER A 118 -1.84 9.68 3.68
N SER A 119 -2.53 10.69 3.15
CA SER A 119 -3.07 11.80 3.94
C SER A 119 -4.13 11.39 4.98
N ILE A 120 -4.85 10.29 4.72
CA ILE A 120 -5.86 9.73 5.62
C ILE A 120 -5.31 8.64 6.56
N GLY A 121 -4.01 8.38 6.53
CA GLY A 121 -3.37 7.35 7.38
C GLY A 121 -3.28 5.96 6.76
N GLY A 122 -3.54 5.85 5.44
CA GLY A 122 -3.19 4.68 4.63
C GLY A 122 -3.91 3.38 4.93
N THR A 123 -5.08 3.44 5.56
CA THR A 123 -5.89 2.26 5.86
C THR A 123 -7.27 2.33 5.18
N TRP A 124 -7.82 1.15 4.90
CA TRP A 124 -9.16 1.05 4.33
C TRP A 124 -10.23 1.56 5.29
N GLU A 125 -10.11 1.28 6.59
CA GLU A 125 -11.02 1.82 7.60
C GLU A 125 -10.97 3.34 7.66
N ALA A 126 -9.78 3.96 7.65
CA ALA A 126 -9.67 5.41 7.66
C ALA A 126 -10.27 6.05 6.41
N CYS A 127 -10.11 5.42 5.25
CA CYS A 127 -10.76 5.86 4.01
C CYS A 127 -12.28 5.82 4.12
N VAL A 128 -12.82 4.71 4.64
CA VAL A 128 -14.27 4.55 4.79
C VAL A 128 -14.81 5.55 5.79
N ASP A 129 -14.13 5.76 6.91
CA ASP A 129 -14.53 6.73 7.93
C ASP A 129 -14.51 8.16 7.37
N ASP A 130 -13.46 8.56 6.64
CA ASP A 130 -13.35 9.89 6.02
C ASP A 130 -14.46 10.14 4.98
N LEU A 131 -14.72 9.17 4.11
CA LEU A 131 -15.76 9.31 3.09
C LEU A 131 -17.17 9.18 3.65
N ALA A 132 -17.41 8.31 4.64
CA ALA A 132 -18.73 8.14 5.24
C ALA A 132 -19.17 9.37 6.07
N ASP A 133 -18.23 10.21 6.48
CA ASP A 133 -18.51 11.52 7.09
C ASP A 133 -19.03 12.56 6.06
N ASP A 134 -18.86 12.30 4.75
CA ASP A 134 -19.44 13.13 3.68
C ASP A 134 -20.90 12.72 3.40
N GLU A 135 -21.82 13.69 3.47
CA GLU A 135 -23.25 13.47 3.21
C GLU A 135 -23.56 12.98 1.77
N GLU A 136 -22.60 13.11 0.84
CA GLU A 136 -22.72 12.62 -0.54
C GLU A 136 -22.43 11.11 -0.68
N PHE A 137 -21.80 10.49 0.33
CA PHE A 137 -21.46 9.07 0.32
C PHE A 137 -22.34 8.27 1.29
N SER A 138 -22.96 7.21 0.78
CA SER A 138 -23.44 6.15 1.67
C SER A 138 -22.27 5.31 2.14
N GLU A 139 -22.38 4.71 3.32
CA GLU A 139 -21.37 3.78 3.86
C GLU A 139 -21.01 2.67 2.85
N GLU A 140 -22.00 2.13 2.13
CA GLU A 140 -21.76 1.12 1.08
C GLU A 140 -20.93 1.67 -0.09
N ARG A 141 -21.14 2.92 -0.49
CA ARG A 141 -20.36 3.56 -1.56
C ARG A 141 -18.96 3.96 -1.10
N ALA A 142 -18.82 4.41 0.14
CA ALA A 142 -17.50 4.68 0.73
C ALA A 142 -16.66 3.39 0.72
N LYS A 143 -17.25 2.26 1.11
CA LYS A 143 -16.58 0.94 1.07
C LYS A 143 -16.15 0.54 -0.33
N GLU A 144 -17.03 0.66 -1.33
CA GLU A 144 -16.72 0.37 -2.73
C GLU A 144 -15.57 1.23 -3.24
N HIS A 145 -15.63 2.53 -2.98
CA HIS A 145 -14.62 3.49 -3.39
C HIS A 145 -13.26 3.24 -2.72
N CYS A 146 -13.25 2.99 -1.40
CA CYS A 146 -12.03 2.69 -0.65
C CYS A 146 -11.43 1.33 -1.02
N SER A 147 -12.27 0.36 -1.40
CA SER A 147 -11.77 -0.90 -1.96
C SER A 147 -11.08 -0.66 -3.30
N ALA A 148 -11.67 0.14 -4.20
CA ALA A 148 -11.06 0.50 -5.47
C ALA A 148 -9.74 1.28 -5.30
N MET A 149 -9.67 2.18 -4.32
CA MET A 149 -8.41 2.85 -3.94
C MET A 149 -7.37 1.84 -3.45
N LYS A 150 -7.71 0.93 -2.54
CA LYS A 150 -6.74 -0.05 -2.03
C LYS A 150 -6.31 -1.05 -3.12
N ASP A 151 -7.20 -1.43 -4.03
CA ASP A 151 -6.83 -2.22 -5.22
C ASP A 151 -5.83 -1.46 -6.07
N GLU A 152 -6.02 -0.16 -6.30
CA GLU A 152 -5.05 0.65 -7.03
C GLU A 152 -3.73 0.78 -6.25
N VAL A 153 -3.74 1.08 -4.95
CA VAL A 153 -2.52 1.20 -4.13
C VAL A 153 -1.68 -0.08 -4.19
N VAL A 154 -2.29 -1.25 -3.98
CA VAL A 154 -1.57 -2.53 -3.92
C VAL A 154 -1.45 -3.19 -5.31
N ARG A 155 -2.17 -2.72 -6.33
CA ARG A 155 -2.22 -3.28 -7.69
C ARG A 155 -2.58 -4.77 -7.73
N THR A 156 -3.50 -5.17 -6.86
CA THR A 156 -4.08 -6.53 -6.75
C THR A 156 -5.40 -6.43 -5.99
N GLU A 157 -6.38 -7.29 -6.28
CA GLU A 157 -7.59 -7.42 -5.45
C GLU A 157 -7.44 -8.51 -4.37
N ARG A 158 -6.33 -9.26 -4.38
CA ARG A 158 -6.14 -10.46 -3.55
C ARG A 158 -5.98 -10.13 -2.06
N TRP A 159 -5.68 -8.88 -1.71
CA TRP A 159 -5.62 -8.40 -0.32
C TRP A 159 -6.96 -8.54 0.42
N ARG A 160 -8.09 -8.46 -0.30
CA ARG A 160 -9.46 -8.48 0.27
C ARG A 160 -9.77 -9.72 1.11
N ASN A 161 -8.99 -10.80 0.96
CA ASN A 161 -9.14 -12.05 1.72
C ASN A 161 -7.90 -12.42 2.55
N ARG A 162 -6.88 -11.55 2.63
CA ARG A 162 -5.54 -11.93 3.08
C ARG A 162 -4.96 -11.03 4.18
N PHE A 163 -5.24 -9.72 4.18
CA PHE A 163 -4.79 -8.78 5.23
C PHE A 163 -5.56 -7.45 5.25
#